data_AF-A0A2N7RBK9-F1
#
_entry.id   AF-A0A2N7RBK9-F1
#
_cell.length_a   1.000
_cell.length_b   1.000
_cell.length_c   1.000
_cell.angle_alpha   90.00
_cell.angle_beta   90.00
_cell.angle_gamma   90.00
#
_symmetry.space_group_name_H-M   'P 1'
#
loop_
_entity.id
_entity.type
_entity.pdbx_description
1 polymer ?
#
loop_
_entity_poly.entity_id
_entity_poly.type
_entity_poly.pdbx_seq_one_letter_code
_entity_poly.pdbx_strand_id
1 'polypeptide(L)'
;MKDKSFAVTMLPAPSLKEAINGVLYVHNLIDPAHGEVPVLRDAVPGDTIKLTVSNSDGFLEWDTKIVLTDITIEKPIVLPIPKATFERMLNAGTNAVLQYSLESAGNQKLSMHLSIELKD
;
A
#
# COMPACT_ATOMS: atom_id res chain seq x y z
N MET A 1 -36.27 14.58 -2.34
CA MET A 1 -34.95 15.12 -1.94
C MET A 1 -33.91 14.13 -2.44
N LYS A 2 -32.96 14.56 -3.29
CA LYS A 2 -31.90 13.67 -3.78
C LYS A 2 -30.93 13.45 -2.63
N ASP A 3 -30.82 12.22 -2.14
CA ASP A 3 -29.73 11.80 -1.29
C ASP A 3 -28.41 12.10 -2.01
N LYS A 4 -27.73 13.16 -1.56
CA LYS A 4 -26.33 13.38 -1.89
C LYS A 4 -25.52 12.45 -1.00
N SER A 5 -25.48 11.19 -1.38
CA SER A 5 -24.45 10.29 -0.90
C SER A 5 -23.13 10.87 -1.37
N PHE A 6 -22.41 11.57 -0.48
CA PHE A 6 -21.00 11.89 -0.69
C PHE A 6 -20.25 10.55 -0.64
N ALA A 7 -20.24 9.83 -1.77
CA ALA A 7 -19.37 8.68 -1.90
C ALA A 7 -17.94 9.22 -1.83
N VAL A 8 -17.31 9.11 -0.66
CA VAL A 8 -15.85 9.22 -0.57
C VAL A 8 -15.33 8.02 -1.33
N THR A 9 -15.09 8.20 -2.63
CA THR A 9 -14.49 7.17 -3.48
C THR A 9 -13.04 7.00 -3.04
N MET A 10 -12.80 5.97 -2.22
CA MET A 10 -11.46 5.52 -1.89
C MET A 10 -10.77 4.98 -3.14
N LEU A 11 -9.45 5.12 -3.19
CA LEU A 11 -8.62 4.53 -4.24
C LEU A 11 -8.62 2.99 -4.10
N PRO A 12 -8.35 2.25 -5.20
CA PRO A 12 -8.17 0.80 -5.13
C PRO A 12 -7.08 0.42 -4.11
N ALA A 13 -7.18 -0.77 -3.51
CA ALA A 13 -6.17 -1.24 -2.58
C ALA A 13 -4.81 -1.44 -3.27
N PRO A 14 -3.68 -1.32 -2.55
CA PRO A 14 -2.41 -1.82 -3.05
C PRO A 14 -2.45 -3.34 -3.19
N SER A 15 -1.42 -3.90 -3.83
CA SER A 15 -1.14 -5.34 -3.81
C SER A 15 0.26 -5.61 -3.25
N LEU A 16 0.50 -6.85 -2.83
CA LEU A 16 1.82 -7.35 -2.44
C LEU A 16 2.10 -8.57 -3.31
N LYS A 17 3.08 -8.50 -4.22
CA LYS A 17 3.27 -9.51 -5.28
C LYS A 17 3.52 -10.91 -4.73
N GLU A 18 4.19 -10.98 -3.59
CA GLU A 18 4.56 -12.24 -2.94
C GLU A 18 3.40 -12.86 -2.14
N ALA A 19 2.32 -12.11 -1.90
CA ALA A 19 1.16 -12.62 -1.19
C ALA A 19 0.21 -13.35 -2.14
N ILE A 20 -0.17 -14.58 -1.78
CA ILE A 20 -1.11 -15.40 -2.55
C ILE A 20 -2.38 -15.57 -1.73
N ASN A 21 -3.52 -15.17 -2.30
CA ASN A 21 -4.82 -15.23 -1.64
C ASN A 21 -4.84 -14.56 -0.23
N GLY A 22 -4.12 -13.44 -0.09
CA GLY A 22 -4.04 -12.70 1.17
C GLY A 22 -3.10 -13.31 2.21
N VAL A 23 -2.29 -14.31 1.86
CA VAL A 23 -1.32 -14.95 2.75
C VAL A 23 0.10 -14.66 2.26
N LEU A 24 1.00 -14.28 3.16
CA LEU A 24 2.42 -14.11 2.90
C LEU A 24 3.24 -15.08 3.76
N TYR A 25 4.04 -15.91 3.11
CA TYR A 25 5.01 -16.79 3.77
C TYR A 25 6.35 -16.08 3.88
N VAL A 26 6.69 -15.61 5.09
CA VAL A 26 7.83 -14.71 5.32
C VAL A 26 9.16 -15.44 5.11
N HIS A 27 9.25 -16.75 5.38
CA HIS A 27 10.47 -17.53 5.13
C HIS A 27 10.92 -17.48 3.66
N ASN A 28 9.95 -17.46 2.73
CA ASN A 28 10.19 -17.44 1.28
C ASN A 28 10.28 -16.04 0.67
N LEU A 29 10.19 -15.00 1.50
CA LEU A 29 10.13 -13.63 1.00
C LEU A 29 11.45 -13.21 0.35
N ILE A 30 11.36 -12.69 -0.87
CA ILE A 30 12.45 -11.96 -1.52
C ILE A 30 12.65 -10.61 -0.82
N ASP A 31 13.89 -10.14 -0.75
CA ASP A 31 14.22 -8.87 -0.08
C ASP A 31 14.84 -7.89 -1.09
N PRO A 32 14.20 -6.74 -1.36
CA PRO A 32 12.91 -6.29 -0.81
C PRO A 32 11.70 -6.99 -1.45
N ALA A 33 10.59 -7.05 -0.70
CA ALA A 33 9.28 -7.45 -1.22
C ALA A 33 8.63 -6.31 -2.02
N HIS A 34 7.62 -6.62 -2.83
CA HIS A 34 7.08 -5.67 -3.81
C HIS A 34 5.65 -5.25 -3.46
N GLY A 35 5.53 -4.12 -2.75
CA GLY A 35 4.26 -3.41 -2.65
C GLY A 35 3.95 -2.70 -3.95
N GLU A 36 2.81 -2.98 -4.57
CA GLU A 36 2.42 -2.37 -5.85
C GLU A 36 1.18 -1.49 -5.67
N VAL A 37 1.32 -0.23 -6.05
CA VAL A 37 0.21 0.71 -6.21
C VAL A 37 -0.33 0.58 -7.63
N PRO A 38 -1.64 0.33 -7.80
CA PRO A 38 -2.24 0.18 -9.13
C PRO A 38 -2.18 1.50 -9.92
N VAL A 39 -2.42 1.42 -11.23
CA VAL A 39 -2.46 2.58 -12.12
C VAL A 39 -3.46 3.63 -11.60
N LEU A 40 -2.97 4.84 -11.35
CA LEU A 40 -3.79 5.98 -10.92
C LEU A 40 -4.08 6.88 -12.13
N ARG A 41 -5.25 6.72 -12.75
CA ARG A 41 -5.59 7.38 -14.02
C ARG A 41 -5.65 8.92 -13.95
N ASP A 42 -6.00 9.45 -12.79
CA ASP A 42 -6.13 10.90 -12.59
C ASP A 42 -4.88 11.52 -11.95
N ALA A 43 -3.82 10.74 -11.73
CA ALA A 43 -2.59 11.23 -11.13
C ALA A 43 -1.70 11.90 -12.17
N VAL A 44 -1.06 13.00 -11.77
CA VAL A 44 -0.22 13.83 -12.63
C VAL A 44 1.22 13.89 -12.10
N PRO A 45 2.21 14.23 -12.94
CA PRO A 45 3.56 14.50 -12.47
C PRO A 45 3.58 15.56 -11.36
N GLY A 46 4.35 15.30 -10.30
CA GLY A 46 4.40 16.12 -9.09
C GLY A 46 3.48 15.66 -7.97
N ASP A 47 2.48 14.82 -8.24
CA ASP A 47 1.70 14.17 -7.19
C ASP A 47 2.60 13.27 -6.33
N THR A 48 2.25 13.09 -5.06
CA THR A 48 3.04 12.25 -4.14
C THR A 48 2.23 11.03 -3.71
N ILE A 49 2.86 9.86 -3.77
CA ILE A 49 2.33 8.63 -3.18
C ILE A 49 3.08 8.36 -1.88
N LYS A 50 2.33 8.08 -0.80
CA LYS A 50 2.86 7.50 0.43
C LYS A 50 2.30 6.09 0.57
N LEU A 51 3.15 5.07 0.67
CA LEU A 51 2.75 3.70 1.02
C LEU A 51 3.12 3.45 2.48
N THR A 52 2.19 2.90 3.25
CA THR A 52 2.38 2.50 4.65
C THR A 52 2.12 1.01 4.81
N VAL A 53 2.91 0.39 5.67
CA VAL A 53 2.71 -0.96 6.19
C VAL A 53 2.52 -0.83 7.69
N SER A 54 1.36 -1.22 8.19
CA SER A 54 1.05 -1.27 9.61
C SER A 54 0.77 -2.71 10.03
N ASN A 55 0.88 -2.99 11.32
CA ASN A 55 0.36 -4.24 11.85
C ASN A 55 -1.16 -4.18 12.04
N SER A 56 -1.79 -5.32 12.32
CA SER A 56 -3.24 -5.44 12.51
C SER A 56 -3.79 -4.68 13.71
N ASP A 57 -2.93 -4.27 14.64
CA ASP A 57 -3.29 -3.44 15.80
C ASP A 57 -3.26 -1.93 15.46
N GLY A 58 -2.83 -1.58 14.24
CA GLY A 58 -2.80 -0.22 13.72
C GLY A 58 -1.48 0.53 13.93
N PHE A 59 -0.44 -0.13 14.45
CA PHE A 59 0.88 0.50 14.57
C PHE A 59 1.60 0.52 13.23
N LEU A 60 2.17 1.66 12.89
CA LEU A 60 2.97 1.84 11.69
C LEU A 60 4.32 1.12 11.85
N GLU A 61 4.60 0.18 10.95
CA GLU A 61 5.84 -0.61 10.94
C GLU A 61 6.85 -0.09 9.92
N TRP A 62 6.36 0.47 8.82
CA TRP A 62 7.18 1.01 7.75
C TRP A 62 6.39 1.95 6.84
N ASP A 63 7.05 2.95 6.27
CA ASP A 63 6.48 3.73 5.18
C ASP A 63 7.53 4.17 4.15
N THR A 64 7.06 4.54 2.96
CA THR A 64 7.87 5.18 1.93
C THR A 64 7.05 6.22 1.18
N LYS A 65 7.75 7.13 0.52
CA LYS A 65 7.16 8.18 -0.32
C LYS A 65 7.88 8.28 -1.65
N ILE A 66 7.10 8.54 -2.71
CA ILE A 66 7.62 8.86 -4.03
C ILE A 66 6.84 10.02 -4.64
N VAL A 67 7.54 10.81 -5.47
CA VAL A 67 6.92 11.83 -6.31
C VAL A 67 6.72 11.23 -7.71
N LEU A 68 5.54 11.39 -8.27
CA LEU A 68 5.22 10.93 -9.61
C LEU A 68 5.92 11.78 -10.65
N THR A 69 6.40 11.12 -11.70
CA THR A 69 7.07 11.71 -12.86
C THR A 69 6.37 11.24 -14.12
N ASP A 70 6.71 11.83 -15.28
CA ASP A 70 6.20 11.39 -16.58
C ASP A 70 6.48 9.90 -16.88
N ILE A 71 7.49 9.30 -16.21
CA ILE A 71 7.85 7.90 -16.39
C ILE A 71 6.92 6.96 -15.63
N THR A 72 6.43 7.39 -14.46
CA THR A 72 5.67 6.58 -13.50
C THR A 72 4.17 6.73 -13.62
N ILE A 73 3.68 7.82 -14.22
CA ILE A 73 2.26 7.98 -14.53
C ILE A 73 1.77 6.87 -15.48
N GLU A 74 0.47 6.56 -15.41
CA GLU A 74 -0.21 5.54 -16.21
C GLU A 74 0.32 4.10 -16.07
N LYS A 75 1.23 3.84 -15.12
CA LYS A 75 1.81 2.52 -14.84
C LYS A 75 1.60 2.13 -13.39
N PRO A 76 1.54 0.82 -13.07
CA PRO A 76 1.65 0.37 -11.69
C PRO A 76 3.00 0.79 -11.13
N ILE A 77 3.02 1.12 -9.84
CA ILE A 77 4.22 1.60 -9.18
C ILE A 77 4.62 0.61 -8.11
N VAL A 78 5.83 0.05 -8.28
CA VAL A 78 6.40 -0.92 -7.36
C VAL A 78 7.28 -0.19 -6.35
N LEU A 79 7.01 -0.41 -5.07
CA LEU A 79 7.68 0.17 -3.93
C LEU A 79 8.35 -0.96 -3.13
N PRO A 80 9.67 -0.90 -2.90
CA PRO A 80 10.39 -1.95 -2.19
C PRO A 80 10.09 -1.88 -0.69
N ILE A 81 9.62 -2.98 -0.12
CA ILE A 81 9.36 -3.12 1.33
C ILE A 81 10.42 -4.06 1.92
N PRO A 82 11.22 -3.63 2.91
CA PRO A 82 12.21 -4.50 3.55
C PRO A 82 11.56 -5.74 4.15
N LYS A 83 12.15 -6.92 3.93
CA LYS A 83 11.67 -8.18 4.52
C LYS A 83 11.54 -8.10 6.04
N ALA A 84 12.49 -7.42 6.69
CA ALA A 84 12.52 -7.21 8.13
C ALA A 84 11.23 -6.57 8.71
N THR A 85 10.48 -5.82 7.89
CA THR A 85 9.17 -5.27 8.28
C THR A 85 8.17 -6.39 8.58
N PHE A 86 8.09 -7.41 7.73
CA PHE A 86 7.19 -8.54 7.90
C PHE A 86 7.67 -9.53 8.97
N GLU A 87 8.98 -9.73 9.10
CA GLU A 87 9.55 -10.58 10.16
C GLU A 87 9.20 -10.07 11.55
N ARG A 88 9.26 -8.74 11.78
CA ARG A 88 8.85 -8.16 13.07
C ARG A 88 7.39 -8.43 13.40
N MET A 89 6.49 -8.22 12.44
CA MET A 89 5.05 -8.45 12.63
C MET A 89 4.74 -9.93 12.86
N LEU A 90 5.38 -10.83 12.11
CA LEU A 90 5.25 -12.27 12.28
C LEU A 90 5.70 -12.71 13.68
N ASN A 91 6.86 -12.23 14.14
CA ASN A 91 7.38 -12.51 15.49
C ASN A 91 6.45 -11.99 16.60
N ALA A 92 5.72 -10.90 16.33
CA ALA A 92 4.71 -10.35 17.23
C ALA A 92 3.34 -11.07 17.13
N GLY A 93 3.18 -12.02 16.20
CA GLY A 93 1.91 -12.73 15.97
C GLY A 93 0.81 -11.86 15.36
N THR A 94 1.19 -10.82 14.61
CA THR A 94 0.28 -9.85 13.98
C THR A 94 0.25 -9.99 12.46
N ASN A 95 -0.83 -9.53 11.85
CA ASN A 95 -0.97 -9.49 10.39
C ASN A 95 -0.51 -8.15 9.82
N ALA A 96 -0.17 -8.10 8.54
CA ALA A 96 0.21 -6.86 7.87
C ALA A 96 -1.01 -6.19 7.23
N VAL A 97 -1.02 -4.86 7.26
CA VAL A 97 -2.02 -4.00 6.62
C VAL A 97 -1.31 -2.98 5.76
N LEU A 98 -1.50 -3.04 4.45
CA LEU A 98 -0.95 -2.09 3.49
C LEU A 98 -2.03 -1.09 3.09
N GLN A 99 -1.63 0.19 3.02
CA GLN A 99 -2.46 1.26 2.48
C GLN A 99 -1.53 2.29 1.83
N TYR A 100 -1.98 2.90 0.74
CA TYR A 100 -1.33 4.10 0.20
C TYR A 100 -2.26 5.31 0.18
N SER A 101 -1.65 6.49 0.14
CA SER A 101 -2.33 7.76 -0.14
C SER A 101 -1.75 8.44 -1.36
N LEU A 102 -2.60 9.08 -2.16
CA LEU A 102 -2.23 10.03 -3.21
C LEU A 102 -2.45 11.44 -2.68
N GLU A 103 -1.40 12.26 -2.67
CA GLU A 103 -1.45 13.69 -2.39
C GLU A 103 -1.29 14.47 -3.69
N SER A 104 -2.29 15.29 -4.02
CA SER A 104 -2.35 16.09 -5.25
C SER A 104 -2.91 17.47 -4.95
N ALA A 105 -2.14 18.52 -5.26
CA ALA A 105 -2.52 19.92 -5.04
C ALA A 105 -3.08 20.22 -3.62
N GLY A 106 -2.48 19.62 -2.58
CA GLY A 106 -2.90 19.78 -1.18
C GLY A 106 -4.13 18.96 -0.76
N ASN A 107 -4.67 18.12 -1.65
CA ASN A 107 -5.73 17.16 -1.33
C ASN A 107 -5.14 15.76 -1.20
N GLN A 108 -5.56 15.03 -0.16
CA GLN A 108 -5.16 13.65 0.05
C GLN A 108 -6.34 12.70 -0.21
N LYS A 109 -6.09 11.64 -0.98
CA LYS A 109 -7.01 10.51 -1.18
C LYS A 109 -6.37 9.23 -0.65
N LEU A 110 -7.12 8.48 0.15
CA LEU A 110 -6.68 7.19 0.69
C LEU A 110 -7.19 6.04 -0.17
N SER A 111 -6.40 4.97 -0.20
CA SER A 111 -6.81 3.67 -0.75
C SER A 111 -7.56 2.82 0.26
N MET A 112 -8.28 1.82 -0.27
CA MET A 112 -8.70 0.66 0.52
C MET A 112 -7.49 -0.07 1.12
N HIS A 113 -7.70 -0.75 2.24
CA HIS A 113 -6.65 -1.54 2.87
C HIS A 113 -6.46 -2.87 2.14
N LEU A 114 -5.22 -3.33 2.11
CA LEU A 114 -4.87 -4.72 1.84
C LEU A 114 -4.45 -5.37 3.17
N SER A 115 -5.23 -6.33 3.65
CA SER A 115 -4.87 -7.15 4.81
C SER A 115 -4.20 -8.44 4.37
N ILE A 116 -3.08 -8.77 5.02
CA ILE A 116 -2.25 -9.93 4.71
C ILE A 116 -2.03 -10.75 5.98
N GLU A 117 -2.44 -12.02 5.94
CA GLU A 117 -2.08 -13.01 6.95
C GLU A 117 -0.60 -13.36 6.82
N LEU A 118 0.17 -13.20 7.90
CA LEU A 118 1.58 -13.58 7.92
C LEU A 118 1.71 -15.01 8.41
N LYS A 119 2.46 -15.82 7.66
CA LYS A 119 2.86 -17.17 8.07
C LYS A 119 4.37 -17.25 8.03
N ASP A 120 4.90 -18.13 8.87
CA ASP A 120 6.30 -18.51 8.79
C ASP A 120 6.57 -19.03 7.40
#